data_AF-A0A1G6NA35-F1
#
_entry.id   AF-A0A1G6NA35-F1
#
_cell.length_a   1.000
_cell.length_b   1.000
_cell.length_c   1.000
_cell.angle_alpha   90.00
_cell.angle_beta   90.00
_cell.angle_gamma   90.00
#
_symmetry.space_group_name_H-M   'P 1'
#
loop_
_entity.id
_entity.type
_entity.pdbx_description
1 polymer ?
#
loop_
_entity_poly.entity_id
_entity_poly.type
_entity_poly.pdbx_seq_one_letter_code
_entity_poly.pdbx_strand_id
1 'polypeptide(L)'
;MQFIIDASIIKKIIPSVSGALSKDKNSILSNYYVSIKDKILSLTSSNDTVQINVAYPVENTGNCEFLAKPDLFERLKALNGEIYFELQDSLLTIKNGSYKTTAKIFKNNDYPLESTADYNTIGTFDSNEILELLKAHIASSKEDEQTREFTGILIEIDQNKTNFVATNRSRLFWINKKIDIDKNFYCIIEKEGILQLSRVLKANDKINMLYKGNPENITKIAFQSSNATIISKTINGQFPQYQAVVLEDAQNVSCIIFDRESLKSSLQKVLALSSDDLGVVEFNIKENTVELTVTNKEGEVATDIIDFLTCQEKTHTQITLNINGRYTLDFLNNVQSSSIYFYYKEAIKPLELKAISESKINYIYVMTPVR
;
A
#
# COMPACT_ATOMS: atom_id res chain seq x y z
N MET A 1 19.78 -22.88 26.41
CA MET A 1 18.33 -22.59 26.23
C MET A 1 17.78 -23.48 25.13
N GLN A 2 16.58 -24.03 25.27
CA GLN A 2 15.97 -24.89 24.25
C GLN A 2 14.53 -24.45 23.92
N PHE A 3 14.13 -24.57 22.66
CA PHE A 3 12.78 -24.26 22.21
C PHE A 3 12.43 -25.02 20.92
N ILE A 4 11.13 -25.17 20.67
CA ILE A 4 10.59 -25.90 19.52
C ILE A 4 9.71 -24.94 18.72
N ILE A 5 9.92 -24.90 17.41
CA ILE A 5 9.08 -24.13 16.49
C ILE A 5 8.63 -25.07 15.37
N ASP A 6 7.33 -25.11 15.11
CA ASP A 6 6.81 -25.79 13.92
C ASP A 6 7.23 -25.02 12.65
N ALA A 7 7.71 -25.75 11.64
CA ALA A 7 8.18 -25.16 10.39
C ALA A 7 7.13 -24.29 9.68
N SER A 8 5.83 -24.54 9.89
CA SER A 8 4.76 -23.71 9.33
C SER A 8 4.77 -22.28 9.90
N ILE A 9 5.18 -22.08 11.15
CA ILE A 9 5.32 -20.74 11.76
C ILE A 9 6.45 -19.99 11.06
N ILE A 10 7.60 -20.63 10.85
CA ILE A 10 8.74 -20.06 10.14
C ILE A 10 8.34 -19.64 8.70
N LYS A 11 7.62 -20.51 7.99
CA LYS A 11 7.14 -20.23 6.62
C LYS A 11 6.16 -19.05 6.57
N LYS A 12 5.37 -18.82 7.62
CA LYS A 12 4.42 -17.70 7.73
C LYS A 12 5.08 -16.39 8.17
N ILE A 13 6.01 -16.44 9.12
CA ILE A 13 6.58 -15.25 9.76
C ILE A 13 7.57 -14.53 8.82
N ILE A 14 8.42 -15.27 8.09
CA ILE A 14 9.50 -14.68 7.30
C ILE A 14 8.99 -13.73 6.21
N PRO A 15 8.01 -14.11 5.35
CA PRO A 15 7.53 -13.20 4.31
C PRO A 15 6.94 -11.90 4.85
N SER A 16 6.46 -11.93 6.10
CA SER A 16 5.86 -10.76 6.76
C SER A 16 6.91 -9.75 7.21
N VAL A 17 8.07 -10.22 7.71
CA VAL A 17 9.10 -9.34 8.28
C VAL A 17 10.23 -9.01 7.31
N SER A 18 10.49 -9.85 6.29
CA SER A 18 11.68 -9.68 5.43
C SER A 18 11.73 -8.36 4.68
N GLY A 19 10.58 -7.74 4.43
CA GLY A 19 10.47 -6.50 3.68
C GLY A 19 10.96 -5.24 4.39
N ALA A 20 11.12 -5.26 5.71
CA ALA A 20 11.59 -4.11 6.49
C ALA A 20 13.06 -4.21 6.92
N LEU A 21 13.82 -5.20 6.46
CA LEU A 21 15.25 -5.28 6.74
C LEU A 21 16.01 -4.14 6.03
N SER A 22 17.04 -3.61 6.69
CA SER A 22 17.95 -2.66 6.04
C SER A 22 18.71 -3.31 4.88
N LYS A 23 18.86 -2.55 3.78
CA LYS A 23 19.64 -2.97 2.61
C LYS A 23 21.15 -2.92 2.85
N ASP A 24 21.61 -2.14 3.82
CA ASP A 24 23.02 -2.12 4.23
C ASP A 24 23.34 -3.35 5.08
N LYS A 25 24.08 -4.30 4.48
CA LYS A 25 24.48 -5.56 5.12
C LYS A 25 25.41 -5.40 6.33
N ASN A 26 26.01 -4.22 6.52
CA ASN A 26 26.83 -3.92 7.70
C ASN A 26 26.00 -3.36 8.86
N SER A 27 24.79 -2.88 8.58
CA SER A 27 23.89 -2.38 9.62
C SER A 27 23.37 -3.51 10.49
N ILE A 28 23.22 -3.24 11.79
CA ILE A 28 22.57 -4.16 12.73
C ILE A 28 21.13 -4.49 12.30
N LEU A 29 20.48 -3.55 11.60
CA LEU A 29 19.14 -3.62 11.04
C LEU A 29 19.00 -4.56 9.83
N SER A 30 20.11 -5.06 9.27
CA SER A 30 20.10 -6.14 8.28
C SER A 30 19.83 -7.53 8.89
N ASN A 31 19.74 -7.61 10.21
CA ASN A 31 19.42 -8.83 10.95
C ASN A 31 17.98 -8.80 11.46
N TYR A 32 17.41 -9.98 11.65
CA TYR A 32 16.21 -10.13 12.44
C TYR A 32 16.55 -10.11 13.92
N TYR A 33 15.77 -9.36 14.69
CA TYR A 33 15.73 -9.48 16.14
C TYR A 33 14.75 -10.59 16.52
N VAL A 34 15.26 -11.61 17.21
CA VAL A 34 14.48 -12.76 17.66
C VAL A 34 14.30 -12.65 19.17
N SER A 35 13.06 -12.74 19.64
CA SER A 35 12.74 -12.83 21.07
C SER A 35 11.83 -14.01 21.31
N ILE A 36 12.16 -14.80 22.32
CA ILE A 36 11.29 -15.85 22.84
C ILE A 36 11.08 -15.52 24.30
N LYS A 37 9.87 -15.07 24.63
CA LYS A 37 9.47 -14.72 26.00
C LYS A 37 8.08 -15.26 26.25
N ASP A 38 7.87 -15.90 27.41
CA ASP A 38 6.55 -16.34 27.87
C ASP A 38 5.77 -17.15 26.82
N LYS A 39 6.46 -18.13 26.19
CA LYS A 39 5.91 -18.99 25.12
C LYS A 39 5.51 -18.25 23.83
N ILE A 40 6.04 -17.06 23.61
CA ILE A 40 5.81 -16.27 22.39
C ILE A 40 7.14 -16.07 21.67
N LEU A 41 7.22 -16.54 20.42
CA LEU A 41 8.26 -16.17 19.48
C LEU A 41 7.85 -14.88 18.79
N SER A 42 8.69 -13.87 18.92
CA SER A 42 8.60 -12.61 18.19
C SER A 42 9.79 -12.47 17.25
N LEU A 43 9.51 -12.10 16.00
CA LEU A 43 10.52 -11.76 15.01
C LEU A 43 10.30 -10.30 14.60
N THR A 44 11.33 -9.48 14.80
CA THR A 44 11.33 -8.07 14.42
C THR A 44 12.36 -7.81 13.34
N SER A 45 11.98 -6.98 12.38
CA SER A 45 12.82 -6.38 11.35
C SER A 45 12.57 -4.89 11.33
N SER A 46 13.61 -4.10 11.09
CA SER A 46 13.48 -2.65 10.99
C SER A 46 14.48 -2.10 10.00
N ASN A 47 14.14 -0.96 9.43
CA ASN A 47 15.07 -0.08 8.72
C ASN A 47 14.86 1.36 9.23
N ASP A 48 15.31 2.35 8.46
CA ASP A 48 15.21 3.76 8.86
C ASP A 48 13.77 4.29 8.86
N THR A 49 12.83 3.60 8.23
CA THR A 49 11.46 4.07 8.01
C THR A 49 10.43 3.23 8.74
N VAL A 50 10.59 1.91 8.71
CA VAL A 50 9.57 0.94 9.14
C VAL A 50 10.18 -0.07 10.11
N GLN A 51 9.42 -0.40 11.15
CA GLN A 51 9.64 -1.57 12.00
C GLN A 51 8.43 -2.51 11.89
N ILE A 52 8.68 -3.80 11.66
CA ILE A 52 7.65 -4.84 11.66
C ILE A 52 8.01 -5.84 12.77
N ASN A 53 7.06 -6.12 13.65
CA ASN A 53 7.12 -7.20 14.62
C ASN A 53 5.97 -8.18 14.34
N VAL A 54 6.27 -9.48 14.31
CA VAL A 54 5.25 -10.53 14.21
C VAL A 54 5.49 -11.55 15.31
N ALA A 55 4.42 -11.97 15.97
CA ALA A 55 4.45 -12.86 17.12
C ALA A 55 3.61 -14.12 16.88
N TYR A 56 4.10 -15.27 17.36
CA TYR A 56 3.37 -16.54 17.37
C TYR A 56 3.64 -17.32 18.66
N PRO A 57 2.66 -18.08 19.16
CA PRO A 57 2.88 -18.99 20.29
C PRO A 57 3.82 -20.13 19.89
N VAL A 58 4.72 -20.51 20.79
CA VAL A 58 5.71 -21.58 20.63
C VAL A 58 5.94 -22.32 21.95
N GLU A 59 6.52 -23.52 21.89
CA GLU A 59 6.98 -24.22 23.08
C GLU A 59 8.44 -23.86 23.38
N ASN A 60 8.74 -23.49 24.63
CA ASN A 60 10.08 -23.13 25.06
C ASN A 60 10.36 -23.52 26.51
N THR A 61 11.65 -23.65 26.86
CA THR A 61 12.11 -23.90 28.24
C THR A 61 12.73 -22.67 28.91
N GLY A 62 12.41 -21.46 28.40
CA GLY A 62 12.73 -20.18 29.02
C GLY A 62 12.98 -19.05 28.02
N ASN A 63 13.37 -17.88 28.53
CA ASN A 63 13.41 -16.64 27.75
C ASN A 63 14.79 -16.41 27.08
N CYS A 64 14.81 -16.03 25.81
CA CYS A 64 16.04 -15.66 25.11
C CYS A 64 15.81 -14.60 24.05
N GLU A 65 16.85 -13.82 23.76
CA GLU A 65 16.84 -12.78 22.73
C GLU A 65 18.19 -12.74 22.03
N PHE A 66 18.17 -12.61 20.70
CA PHE A 66 19.38 -12.59 19.89
C PHE A 66 19.11 -12.01 18.50
N LEU A 67 20.17 -11.69 17.76
CA LEU A 67 20.07 -11.33 16.36
C LEU A 67 20.48 -12.51 15.47
N ALA A 68 19.77 -12.66 14.36
CA ALA A 68 20.03 -13.69 13.37
C ALA A 68 19.99 -13.14 11.95
N LYS A 69 20.92 -13.58 11.12
CA LYS A 69 20.99 -13.20 9.70
C LYS A 69 19.81 -13.78 8.92
N PRO A 70 19.32 -13.09 7.88
CA PRO A 70 18.21 -13.57 7.06
C PRO A 70 18.44 -14.94 6.44
N ASP A 71 19.67 -15.22 5.99
CA ASP A 71 20.05 -16.50 5.40
C ASP A 71 19.77 -17.71 6.32
N LEU A 72 19.81 -17.50 7.65
CA LEU A 72 19.45 -18.55 8.60
C LEU A 72 17.99 -18.97 8.40
N PHE A 73 17.09 -17.99 8.43
CA PHE A 73 15.65 -18.20 8.32
C PHE A 73 15.25 -18.70 6.94
N GLU A 74 15.92 -18.26 5.88
CA GLU A 74 15.71 -18.82 4.53
C GLU A 74 16.01 -20.33 4.47
N ARG A 75 17.11 -20.78 5.10
CA ARG A 75 17.40 -22.24 5.18
C ARG A 75 16.36 -23.00 5.97
N LEU A 76 15.77 -22.39 7.01
CA LEU A 76 14.73 -23.04 7.82
C LEU A 76 13.43 -23.30 7.04
N LYS A 77 13.17 -22.57 5.94
CA LYS A 77 11.98 -22.81 5.10
C LYS A 77 11.96 -24.20 4.45
N ALA A 78 13.12 -24.83 4.26
CA ALA A 78 13.21 -26.18 3.69
C ALA A 78 12.83 -27.30 4.68
N LEU A 79 12.75 -26.98 5.97
CA LEU A 79 12.44 -27.94 7.03
C LEU A 79 10.92 -28.14 7.18
N ASN A 80 10.52 -29.24 7.83
CA ASN A 80 9.11 -29.63 8.01
C ASN A 80 8.85 -30.17 9.42
N GLY A 81 7.63 -29.97 9.92
CA GLY A 81 7.26 -30.38 11.28
C GLY A 81 8.04 -29.61 12.35
N GLU A 82 8.28 -30.25 13.48
CA GLU A 82 8.96 -29.65 14.64
C GLU A 82 10.46 -29.44 14.39
N ILE A 83 10.90 -28.20 14.59
CA ILE A 83 12.32 -27.84 14.55
C ILE A 83 12.76 -27.54 15.98
N TYR A 84 13.78 -28.25 16.43
CA TYR A 84 14.35 -28.15 17.76
C TYR A 84 15.54 -27.22 17.73
N PHE A 85 15.54 -26.22 18.60
CA PHE A 85 16.60 -25.24 18.72
C PHE A 85 17.26 -25.34 20.08
N GLU A 86 18.58 -25.23 20.08
CA GLU A 86 19.41 -25.24 21.28
C GLU A 86 20.42 -24.11 21.18
N LEU A 87 20.22 -23.10 22.02
CA LEU A 87 21.07 -21.93 22.12
C LEU A 87 22.08 -22.12 23.26
N GLN A 88 23.36 -22.06 22.89
CA GLN A 88 24.51 -22.07 23.79
C GLN A 88 25.50 -20.98 23.35
N ASP A 89 25.76 -20.02 24.25
CA ASP A 89 26.61 -18.86 24.00
C ASP A 89 26.21 -18.08 22.73
N SER A 90 27.03 -18.11 21.68
CA SER A 90 26.78 -17.45 20.38
C SER A 90 26.46 -18.44 19.26
N LEU A 91 26.13 -19.69 19.60
CA LEU A 91 25.80 -20.75 18.66
C LEU A 91 24.37 -21.24 18.88
N LEU A 92 23.60 -21.25 17.80
CA LEU A 92 22.28 -21.83 17.73
C LEU A 92 22.37 -23.16 16.98
N THR A 93 22.21 -24.26 17.71
CA THR A 93 22.08 -25.60 17.12
C THR A 93 20.63 -25.83 16.71
N ILE A 94 20.42 -26.33 15.50
CA ILE A 94 19.10 -26.56 14.90
C ILE A 94 19.01 -28.04 14.50
N LYS A 95 17.95 -28.73 14.92
CA LYS A 95 17.69 -30.15 14.62
C LYS A 95 16.28 -30.33 14.05
N ASN A 96 16.13 -31.15 13.01
CA ASN A 96 14.84 -31.54 12.45
C ASN A 96 14.96 -32.98 11.91
N GLY A 97 14.50 -33.97 12.67
CA GLY A 97 14.78 -35.39 12.37
C GLY A 97 16.29 -35.67 12.37
N SER A 98 16.80 -36.24 11.27
CA SER A 98 18.23 -36.51 11.07
C SER A 98 19.05 -35.28 10.67
N TYR A 99 18.40 -34.18 10.28
CA TYR A 99 19.08 -32.93 9.94
C TYR A 99 19.59 -32.24 11.20
N LYS A 100 20.86 -31.83 11.20
CA LYS A 100 21.48 -31.02 12.26
C LYS A 100 22.39 -29.97 11.64
N THR A 101 22.26 -28.73 12.07
CA THR A 101 23.17 -27.64 11.70
C THR A 101 23.44 -26.72 12.88
N THR A 102 24.41 -25.82 12.73
CA THR A 102 24.70 -24.75 13.68
C THR A 102 24.75 -23.42 12.96
N ALA A 103 24.32 -22.36 13.63
CA ALA A 103 24.38 -20.99 13.12
C ALA A 103 24.98 -20.07 14.18
N LYS A 104 25.80 -19.12 13.74
CA LYS A 104 26.24 -18.00 14.59
C LYS A 104 25.08 -17.03 14.75
N ILE A 105 24.84 -16.63 16.00
CA ILE A 105 23.92 -15.55 16.36
C ILE A 105 24.72 -14.39 16.96
N PHE A 106 24.11 -13.22 17.05
CA PHE A 106 24.75 -12.03 17.60
C PHE A 106 24.00 -11.52 18.81
N LYS A 107 24.70 -10.82 19.71
CA LYS A 107 24.08 -10.09 20.82
C LYS A 107 23.17 -8.98 20.28
N ASN A 108 22.14 -8.64 21.03
CA ASN A 108 21.08 -7.72 20.62
C ASN A 108 21.19 -6.31 21.24
N ASN A 109 22.30 -6.02 21.94
CA ASN A 109 22.44 -4.87 22.84
C ASN A 109 22.17 -3.50 22.20
N ASP A 110 22.33 -3.35 20.89
CA ASP A 110 22.19 -2.07 20.18
C ASP A 110 21.05 -2.06 19.15
N TYR A 111 20.17 -3.08 19.14
CA TYR A 111 19.08 -3.12 18.17
C TYR A 111 17.98 -2.13 18.59
N PRO A 112 17.64 -1.12 17.76
CA PRO A 112 16.75 -0.03 18.15
C PRO A 112 15.28 -0.45 18.06
N LEU A 113 14.78 -1.14 19.09
CA LEU A 113 13.37 -1.52 19.18
C LEU A 113 12.48 -0.35 19.61
N GLU A 114 11.46 -0.07 18.81
CA GLU A 114 10.36 0.81 19.18
C GLU A 114 9.21 0.00 19.77
N SER A 115 8.64 0.45 20.89
CA SER A 115 7.40 -0.08 21.46
C SER A 115 6.24 0.87 21.21
N THR A 116 5.00 0.36 21.25
CA THR A 116 3.77 1.18 21.09
C THR A 116 3.14 1.59 22.42
N ALA A 117 3.81 1.38 23.55
CA ALA A 117 3.26 1.62 24.89
C ALA A 117 2.89 3.10 25.15
N ASP A 118 3.57 4.03 24.49
CA ASP A 118 3.36 5.48 24.58
C ASP A 118 2.54 6.05 23.40
N TYR A 119 1.93 5.20 22.57
CA TYR A 119 1.15 5.64 21.42
C TYR A 119 -0.30 5.91 21.83
N ASN A 120 -0.89 6.92 21.20
CA ASN A 120 -2.29 7.26 21.33
C ASN A 120 -3.12 6.45 20.32
N THR A 121 -4.22 5.85 20.76
CA THR A 121 -5.13 5.11 19.87
C THR A 121 -5.97 6.08 19.04
N ILE A 122 -6.07 5.82 17.73
CA ILE A 122 -6.95 6.57 16.80
C ILE A 122 -8.30 5.88 16.75
N GLY A 123 -8.30 4.61 16.36
CA GLY A 123 -9.49 3.79 16.20
C GLY A 123 -9.15 2.40 15.67
N THR A 124 -10.18 1.60 15.41
CA THR A 124 -10.06 0.24 14.90
C THR A 124 -10.70 0.14 13.52
N PHE A 125 -10.00 -0.50 12.59
CA PHE A 125 -10.43 -0.73 11.22
C PHE A 125 -10.62 -2.23 10.97
N ASP A 126 -11.52 -2.59 10.04
CA ASP A 126 -11.42 -3.91 9.42
C ASP A 126 -10.19 -3.95 8.50
N SER A 127 -9.47 -5.07 8.48
CA SER A 127 -8.27 -5.18 7.65
C SER A 127 -8.58 -5.08 6.16
N ASN A 128 -9.73 -5.56 5.69
CA ASN A 128 -10.10 -5.42 4.28
C ASN A 128 -10.36 -3.95 3.93
N GLU A 129 -10.97 -3.19 4.84
CA GLU A 129 -11.24 -1.77 4.65
C GLU A 129 -9.95 -0.95 4.58
N ILE A 130 -9.05 -1.16 5.55
CA ILE A 130 -7.80 -0.40 5.58
C ILE A 130 -6.91 -0.75 4.39
N LEU A 131 -6.82 -2.03 4.01
CA LEU A 131 -6.07 -2.45 2.82
C LEU A 131 -6.63 -1.81 1.54
N GLU A 132 -7.94 -1.64 1.46
CA GLU A 132 -8.58 -0.98 0.32
C GLU A 132 -8.25 0.52 0.28
N LEU A 133 -8.35 1.21 1.43
CA LEU A 133 -7.98 2.63 1.56
C LEU A 133 -6.50 2.88 1.22
N LEU A 134 -5.62 1.96 1.61
CA LEU A 134 -4.19 2.02 1.35
C LEU A 134 -3.82 1.94 -0.13
N LYS A 135 -4.73 1.52 -1.02
CA LYS A 135 -4.48 1.54 -2.47
C LYS A 135 -4.26 2.93 -3.02
N ALA A 136 -4.63 4.01 -2.31
CA ALA A 136 -4.31 5.39 -2.68
C ALA A 136 -2.82 5.58 -3.04
N HIS A 137 -1.92 4.81 -2.41
CA HIS A 137 -0.46 4.84 -2.62
C HIS A 137 0.01 4.75 -4.08
N ILE A 138 -0.81 4.19 -4.98
CA ILE A 138 -0.44 4.10 -6.40
C ILE A 138 -0.22 5.49 -7.00
N ALA A 139 -0.90 6.52 -6.49
CA ALA A 139 -0.75 7.89 -6.98
C ALA A 139 0.42 8.67 -6.35
N SER A 140 1.15 8.09 -5.39
CA SER A 140 2.26 8.80 -4.75
C SER A 140 3.52 8.83 -5.63
N SER A 141 4.30 9.91 -5.50
CA SER A 141 5.61 10.08 -6.13
C SER A 141 6.61 9.02 -5.68
N LYS A 142 7.62 8.74 -6.52
CA LYS A 142 8.69 7.79 -6.17
C LYS A 142 9.68 8.44 -5.20
N GLU A 143 10.21 9.62 -5.53
CA GLU A 143 11.15 10.40 -4.71
C GLU A 143 11.12 11.86 -5.21
N ASP A 144 10.97 12.83 -4.31
CA ASP A 144 11.17 14.26 -4.57
C ASP A 144 11.51 14.96 -3.24
N GLU A 145 12.74 15.45 -3.09
CA GLU A 145 13.19 16.16 -1.87
C GLU A 145 12.44 17.48 -1.66
N GLN A 146 11.95 18.11 -2.74
CA GLN A 146 11.23 19.38 -2.66
C GLN A 146 9.74 19.20 -2.38
N THR A 147 9.19 18.01 -2.64
CA THR A 147 7.78 17.67 -2.32
C THR A 147 7.65 16.35 -1.59
N ARG A 148 8.27 16.29 -0.41
CA ARG A 148 8.28 15.08 0.41
C ARG A 148 6.87 14.61 0.74
N GLU A 149 5.92 15.52 0.94
CA GLU A 149 4.50 15.23 1.16
C GLU A 149 3.86 14.37 0.05
N PHE A 150 4.38 14.43 -1.18
CA PHE A 150 3.88 13.63 -2.32
C PHE A 150 4.45 12.23 -2.40
N THR A 151 5.51 11.93 -1.65
CA THR A 151 6.05 10.56 -1.60
C THR A 151 5.20 9.66 -0.71
N GLY A 152 4.44 10.23 0.22
CA GLY A 152 3.58 9.53 1.16
C GLY A 152 2.10 9.48 0.77
N ILE A 153 1.27 9.13 1.76
CA ILE A 153 -0.20 9.13 1.68
C ILE A 153 -0.74 9.94 2.85
N LEU A 154 -1.61 10.90 2.55
CA LEU A 154 -2.41 11.56 3.57
C LEU A 154 -3.44 10.58 4.13
N ILE A 155 -3.47 10.45 5.45
CA ILE A 155 -4.55 9.85 6.23
C ILE A 155 -5.22 10.99 6.98
N GLU A 156 -6.47 11.25 6.62
CA GLU A 156 -7.31 12.23 7.30
C GLU A 156 -8.58 11.54 7.81
N ILE A 157 -8.93 11.81 9.07
CA ILE A 157 -10.19 11.41 9.69
C ILE A 157 -10.85 12.68 10.20
N ASP A 158 -12.07 12.95 9.73
CA ASP A 158 -12.90 14.07 10.16
C ASP A 158 -14.33 13.57 10.40
N GLN A 159 -14.76 13.55 11.67
CA GLN A 159 -16.13 13.20 12.07
C GLN A 159 -16.71 11.97 11.34
N ASN A 160 -16.04 10.82 11.49
CA ASN A 160 -16.36 9.53 10.85
C ASN A 160 -16.09 9.44 9.34
N LYS A 161 -15.56 10.47 8.68
CA LYS A 161 -15.10 10.38 7.30
C LYS A 161 -13.62 10.08 7.29
N THR A 162 -13.24 8.97 6.69
CA THR A 162 -11.85 8.57 6.52
C THR A 162 -11.44 8.80 5.07
N ASN A 163 -10.38 9.58 4.88
CA ASN A 163 -9.81 9.95 3.59
C ASN A 163 -8.37 9.47 3.51
N PHE A 164 -8.07 8.69 2.46
CA PHE A 164 -6.72 8.31 2.09
C PHE A 164 -6.41 8.94 0.74
N VAL A 165 -5.38 9.80 0.68
CA VAL A 165 -5.09 10.60 -0.50
C VAL A 165 -3.61 10.52 -0.85
N ALA A 166 -3.29 10.25 -2.11
CA ALA A 166 -1.94 10.42 -2.63
C ALA A 166 -1.97 11.14 -3.97
N THR A 167 -0.89 11.85 -4.28
CA THR A 167 -0.73 12.57 -5.54
C THR A 167 0.74 12.66 -5.92
N ASN A 168 1.00 12.80 -7.22
CA ASN A 168 2.31 13.11 -7.78
C ASN A 168 2.26 14.37 -8.66
N ARG A 169 1.29 15.28 -8.39
CA ARG A 169 0.92 16.48 -9.18
C ARG A 169 0.19 16.19 -10.49
N SER A 170 0.59 15.16 -11.25
CA SER A 170 -0.05 14.81 -12.53
C SER A 170 -1.30 13.95 -12.34
N ARG A 171 -1.38 13.22 -11.23
CA ARG A 171 -2.55 12.45 -10.82
C ARG A 171 -2.78 12.56 -9.32
N LEU A 172 -4.01 12.33 -8.92
CA LEU A 172 -4.45 12.26 -7.55
C LEU A 172 -5.37 11.05 -7.39
N PHE A 173 -5.17 10.26 -6.33
CA PHE A 173 -6.09 9.21 -5.95
C PHE A 173 -6.56 9.44 -4.53
N TRP A 174 -7.87 9.66 -4.39
CA TRP A 174 -8.57 9.82 -3.13
C TRP A 174 -9.54 8.67 -2.95
N ILE A 175 -9.30 7.87 -1.92
CA ILE A 175 -10.22 6.82 -1.49
C ILE A 175 -10.84 7.27 -0.17
N ASN A 176 -12.16 7.30 -0.11
CA ASN A 176 -12.87 7.64 1.12
C ASN A 176 -13.95 6.63 1.49
N LYS A 177 -14.16 6.52 2.81
CA LYS A 177 -15.21 5.71 3.40
C LYS A 177 -15.67 6.35 4.70
N LYS A 178 -16.96 6.20 5.02
CA LYS A 178 -17.46 6.47 6.36
C LYS A 178 -17.08 5.32 7.30
N ILE A 179 -16.32 5.61 8.35
CA ILE A 179 -15.87 4.66 9.37
C ILE A 179 -16.16 5.28 10.73
N ASP A 180 -16.72 4.50 11.65
CA ASP A 180 -17.17 4.96 12.97
C ASP A 180 -15.96 5.23 13.91
N ILE A 181 -15.28 6.35 13.66
CA ILE A 181 -14.15 6.86 14.41
C ILE A 181 -14.43 8.33 14.69
N ASP A 182 -14.88 8.60 15.92
CA ASP A 182 -15.20 9.93 16.42
C ASP A 182 -13.93 10.66 16.90
N LYS A 183 -12.96 10.85 16.00
CA LYS A 183 -11.73 11.60 16.23
C LYS A 183 -11.32 12.36 14.99
N ASN A 184 -10.67 13.50 15.21
CA ASN A 184 -9.93 14.18 14.16
C ASN A 184 -8.49 13.67 14.13
N PHE A 185 -8.03 13.28 12.96
CA PHE A 185 -6.68 12.79 12.76
C PHE A 185 -6.16 13.23 11.39
N TYR A 186 -4.89 13.59 11.32
CA TYR A 186 -4.26 14.05 10.09
C TYR A 186 -2.79 13.66 10.14
N CYS A 187 -2.33 12.83 9.21
CA CYS A 187 -0.90 12.57 9.04
C CYS A 187 -0.57 12.18 7.60
N ILE A 188 0.70 12.36 7.21
CA ILE A 188 1.20 11.79 5.96
C ILE A 188 2.10 10.60 6.33
N ILE A 189 1.71 9.38 5.96
CA ILE A 189 2.53 8.19 6.19
C ILE A 189 3.49 7.96 5.01
N GLU A 190 4.72 7.56 5.30
CA GLU A 190 5.69 7.17 4.28
C GLU A 190 5.22 5.91 3.51
N LYS A 191 5.35 5.94 2.18
CA LYS A 191 4.90 4.86 1.28
C LYS A 191 5.48 3.50 1.65
N GLU A 192 6.71 3.46 2.15
CA GLU A 192 7.35 2.20 2.53
C GLU A 192 6.54 1.47 3.62
N GLY A 193 6.04 2.19 4.63
CA GLY A 193 5.16 1.63 5.66
C GLY A 193 3.93 0.97 5.06
N ILE A 194 3.33 1.62 4.07
CA ILE A 194 2.13 1.15 3.37
C ILE A 194 2.38 -0.14 2.60
N LEU A 195 3.51 -0.21 1.89
CA LEU A 195 3.90 -1.41 1.15
C LEU A 195 4.18 -2.61 2.06
N GLN A 196 4.57 -2.38 3.31
CA GLN A 196 4.71 -3.46 4.30
C GLN A 196 3.38 -3.87 4.91
N LEU A 197 2.46 -2.92 5.16
CA LEU A 197 1.13 -3.24 5.69
C LEU A 197 0.41 -4.25 4.81
N SER A 198 0.44 -4.07 3.48
CA SER A 198 -0.19 -5.01 2.55
C SER A 198 0.39 -6.42 2.55
N ARG A 199 1.62 -6.60 3.06
CA ARG A 199 2.28 -7.91 3.20
C ARG A 199 2.00 -8.58 4.53
N VAL A 200 1.80 -7.79 5.58
CA VAL A 200 1.69 -8.28 6.96
C VAL A 200 0.23 -8.47 7.37
N LEU A 201 -0.65 -7.55 6.99
CA LEU A 201 -2.04 -7.60 7.37
C LEU A 201 -2.75 -8.73 6.61
N LYS A 202 -3.48 -9.56 7.34
CA LYS A 202 -4.30 -10.63 6.76
C LYS A 202 -5.74 -10.15 6.62
N ALA A 203 -6.47 -10.74 5.68
CA ALA A 203 -7.90 -10.48 5.55
C ALA A 203 -8.66 -10.88 6.82
N ASN A 204 -9.72 -10.13 7.15
CA ASN A 204 -10.63 -10.36 8.28
C ASN A 204 -10.02 -10.18 9.68
N ASP A 205 -8.93 -9.44 9.80
CA ASP A 205 -8.38 -8.99 11.09
C ASP A 205 -9.00 -7.65 11.52
N LYS A 206 -8.97 -7.36 12.82
CA LYS A 206 -9.18 -6.01 13.35
C LYS A 206 -7.85 -5.33 13.56
N ILE A 207 -7.72 -4.12 13.01
CA ILE A 207 -6.47 -3.36 12.99
C ILE A 207 -6.64 -2.11 13.84
N ASN A 208 -5.93 -2.06 14.96
CA ASN A 208 -5.84 -0.86 15.77
C ASN A 208 -4.81 0.08 15.14
N MET A 209 -5.23 1.31 14.85
CA MET A 209 -4.35 2.36 14.36
C MET A 209 -3.97 3.26 15.54
N LEU A 210 -2.68 3.51 15.71
CA LEU A 210 -2.12 4.32 16.80
C LEU A 210 -1.11 5.33 16.26
N TYR A 211 -0.83 6.38 17.02
CA TYR A 211 0.18 7.37 16.66
C TYR A 211 1.06 7.79 17.83
N LYS A 212 2.26 8.26 17.52
CA LYS A 212 3.19 8.87 18.48
C LYS A 212 3.51 10.31 18.11
N GLY A 213 3.53 11.16 19.14
CA GLY A 213 3.67 12.60 19.00
C GLY A 213 2.42 13.32 19.49
N ASN A 214 2.31 14.60 19.15
CA ASN A 214 1.14 15.42 19.43
C ASN A 214 0.33 15.63 18.13
N PRO A 215 -0.92 16.15 18.22
CA PRO A 215 -1.76 16.33 17.03
C PRO A 215 -1.16 17.22 15.93
N GLU A 216 -0.22 18.11 16.26
CA GLU A 216 0.45 19.02 15.32
C GLU A 216 1.72 18.41 14.68
N ASN A 217 2.30 17.39 15.32
CA ASN A 217 3.55 16.74 14.93
C ASN A 217 3.50 15.26 15.30
N ILE A 218 2.78 14.50 14.48
CA ILE A 218 2.79 13.04 14.53
C ILE A 218 4.09 12.59 13.86
N THR A 219 4.91 11.83 14.59
CA THR A 219 6.24 11.38 14.14
C THR A 219 6.26 9.93 13.65
N LYS A 220 5.31 9.13 14.16
CA LYS A 220 5.14 7.72 13.80
C LYS A 220 3.67 7.35 13.88
N ILE A 221 3.30 6.41 13.04
CA ILE A 221 2.00 5.75 13.06
C ILE A 221 2.23 4.24 13.17
N ALA A 222 1.35 3.57 13.92
CA ALA A 222 1.40 2.13 14.12
C ALA A 222 0.08 1.46 13.74
N PHE A 223 0.18 0.24 13.24
CA PHE A 223 -0.95 -0.62 12.90
C PHE A 223 -0.74 -1.95 13.62
N GLN A 224 -1.71 -2.33 14.45
CA GLN A 224 -1.64 -3.53 15.27
C GLN A 224 -2.79 -4.47 14.96
N SER A 225 -2.46 -5.69 14.55
CA SER A 225 -3.38 -6.82 14.53
C SER A 225 -3.17 -7.69 15.78
N SER A 226 -3.85 -8.83 15.84
CA SER A 226 -3.70 -9.79 16.94
C SER A 226 -2.27 -10.33 17.10
N ASN A 227 -1.50 -10.41 16.02
CA ASN A 227 -0.22 -11.11 15.99
C ASN A 227 0.89 -10.32 15.28
N ALA A 228 0.63 -9.07 14.88
CA ALA A 228 1.62 -8.22 14.22
C ALA A 228 1.48 -6.76 14.62
N THR A 229 2.61 -6.06 14.67
CA THR A 229 2.71 -4.61 14.83
C THR A 229 3.62 -4.05 13.75
N ILE A 230 3.12 -3.09 12.98
CA ILE A 230 3.89 -2.33 11.99
C ILE A 230 3.96 -0.90 12.51
N ILE A 231 5.15 -0.32 12.57
CA ILE A 231 5.39 1.07 12.91
C ILE A 231 6.07 1.72 11.72
N SER A 232 5.55 2.85 11.25
CA SER A 232 6.13 3.63 10.16
C SER A 232 6.37 5.06 10.61
N LYS A 233 7.44 5.66 10.11
CA LYS A 233 7.60 7.11 10.12
C LYS A 233 6.50 7.80 9.32
N THR A 234 6.24 9.03 9.73
CA THR A 234 5.40 10.00 9.03
C THR A 234 6.25 11.10 8.41
N ILE A 235 5.67 11.78 7.44
CA ILE A 235 6.25 12.91 6.73
C ILE A 235 5.69 14.18 7.36
N ASN A 236 6.58 15.03 7.87
CA ASN A 236 6.21 16.37 8.32
C ASN A 236 5.99 17.26 7.10
N GLY A 237 4.77 17.78 6.96
CA GLY A 237 4.39 18.64 5.85
C GLY A 237 2.89 18.88 5.79
N GLN A 238 2.49 19.87 5.01
CA GLN A 238 1.10 20.14 4.71
C GLN A 238 0.75 19.52 3.34
N PHE A 239 -0.27 18.69 3.29
CA PHE A 239 -0.78 18.12 2.06
C PHE A 239 -1.63 19.20 1.35
N PRO A 240 -1.57 19.31 0.02
CA PRO A 240 -2.32 20.32 -0.72
C PRO A 240 -3.82 20.12 -0.57
N GLN A 241 -4.58 21.19 -0.82
CA GLN A 241 -6.05 21.15 -0.85
C GLN A 241 -6.53 20.31 -2.05
N TYR A 242 -6.71 19.01 -1.82
CA TYR A 242 -7.05 18.04 -2.85
C TYR A 242 -8.53 18.09 -3.25
N GLN A 243 -9.42 18.57 -2.38
CA GLN A 243 -10.85 18.66 -2.68
C GLN A 243 -11.12 19.64 -3.83
N ALA A 244 -10.26 20.65 -4.01
CA ALA A 244 -10.43 21.70 -5.03
C ALA A 244 -10.24 21.21 -6.48
N VAL A 245 -9.68 20.02 -6.70
CA VAL A 245 -9.43 19.47 -8.05
C VAL A 245 -10.48 18.45 -8.50
N VAL A 246 -11.45 18.10 -7.65
CA VAL A 246 -12.54 17.17 -7.97
C VAL A 246 -13.58 17.87 -8.84
N LEU A 247 -14.08 17.16 -9.85
CA LEU A 247 -14.96 17.65 -10.90
C LEU A 247 -16.42 17.28 -10.70
N GLU A 248 -16.76 16.18 -10.01
CA GLU A 248 -18.15 15.70 -9.92
C GLU A 248 -19.19 16.80 -9.60
N ASP A 249 -18.88 17.68 -8.63
CA ASP A 249 -19.77 18.78 -8.21
C ASP A 249 -19.55 20.09 -8.99
N ALA A 250 -18.68 20.09 -10.00
CA ALA A 250 -18.31 21.29 -10.72
C ALA A 250 -19.32 21.63 -11.83
N GLN A 251 -19.51 22.93 -12.07
CA GLN A 251 -20.37 23.41 -13.14
C GLN A 251 -19.84 23.00 -14.52
N ASN A 252 -20.76 22.73 -15.46
CA ASN A 252 -20.49 22.39 -16.87
C ASN A 252 -19.57 21.16 -17.06
N VAL A 253 -19.74 20.14 -16.21
CA VAL A 253 -19.10 18.82 -16.36
C VAL A 253 -20.01 17.88 -17.11
N SER A 254 -19.44 17.17 -18.08
CA SER A 254 -20.04 16.02 -18.77
C SER A 254 -19.60 14.72 -18.10
N CYS A 255 -20.45 13.69 -18.14
CA CYS A 255 -20.18 12.38 -17.53
C CYS A 255 -20.50 11.24 -18.48
N ILE A 256 -19.54 10.32 -18.66
CA ILE A 256 -19.73 9.04 -19.37
C ILE A 256 -19.62 7.90 -18.37
N ILE A 257 -20.46 6.88 -18.49
CA ILE A 257 -20.38 5.67 -17.66
C ILE A 257 -19.89 4.50 -18.51
N PHE A 258 -18.76 3.91 -18.12
CA PHE A 258 -18.19 2.73 -18.77
C PHE A 258 -18.39 1.46 -17.94
N ASP A 259 -18.47 0.31 -18.60
CA ASP A 259 -18.14 -0.97 -17.96
C ASP A 259 -16.62 -1.02 -17.68
N ARG A 260 -16.25 -1.37 -16.44
CA ARG A 260 -14.85 -1.38 -15.99
C ARG A 260 -13.99 -2.34 -16.80
N GLU A 261 -14.48 -3.56 -17.05
CA GLU A 261 -13.68 -4.59 -17.73
C GLU A 261 -13.58 -4.32 -19.22
N SER A 262 -14.63 -3.82 -19.87
CA SER A 262 -14.57 -3.36 -21.26
C SER A 262 -13.56 -2.24 -21.44
N LEU A 263 -13.60 -1.19 -20.62
CA LEU A 263 -12.65 -0.08 -20.70
C LEU A 263 -11.22 -0.55 -20.43
N LYS A 264 -11.02 -1.38 -19.41
CA LYS A 264 -9.70 -1.95 -19.07
C LYS A 264 -9.14 -2.79 -20.21
N SER A 265 -9.94 -3.69 -20.78
CA SER A 265 -9.53 -4.56 -21.88
C SER A 265 -9.16 -3.74 -23.12
N SER A 266 -9.96 -2.73 -23.45
CA SER A 266 -9.69 -1.82 -24.57
C SER A 266 -8.37 -1.05 -24.39
N LEU A 267 -8.17 -0.45 -23.21
CA LEU A 267 -6.91 0.22 -22.86
C LEU A 267 -5.71 -0.72 -22.95
N GLN A 268 -5.81 -1.95 -22.45
CA GLN A 268 -4.73 -2.94 -22.54
C GLN A 268 -4.39 -3.28 -24.00
N LYS A 269 -5.39 -3.42 -24.88
CA LYS A 269 -5.17 -3.69 -26.31
C LYS A 269 -4.42 -2.55 -26.99
N VAL A 270 -4.88 -1.30 -26.84
CA VAL A 270 -4.24 -0.16 -27.52
C VAL A 270 -2.88 0.19 -26.92
N LEU A 271 -2.71 0.09 -25.60
CA LEU A 271 -1.44 0.35 -24.93
C LEU A 271 -0.38 -0.74 -25.18
N ALA A 272 -0.75 -1.92 -25.68
CA ALA A 272 0.22 -2.93 -26.09
C ALA A 272 1.15 -2.42 -27.20
N LEU A 273 0.72 -1.43 -27.98
CA LEU A 273 1.55 -0.76 -28.99
C LEU A 273 2.44 0.36 -28.41
N SER A 274 2.09 0.91 -27.23
CA SER A 274 2.87 1.97 -26.60
C SER A 274 4.18 1.43 -26.03
N SER A 275 5.28 1.89 -26.62
CA SER A 275 6.65 1.58 -26.19
C SER A 275 7.29 2.67 -25.31
N ASP A 276 6.62 3.82 -25.14
CA ASP A 276 7.10 4.93 -24.30
C ASP A 276 6.52 4.87 -22.89
N ASP A 277 7.11 5.58 -21.92
CA ASP A 277 6.58 5.63 -20.55
C ASP A 277 5.31 6.51 -20.42
N LEU A 278 5.08 7.42 -21.38
CA LEU A 278 3.98 8.38 -21.34
C LEU A 278 2.62 7.70 -21.51
N GLY A 279 2.49 6.74 -22.44
CA GLY A 279 1.29 5.94 -22.59
C GLY A 279 0.05 6.77 -22.89
N VAL A 280 0.21 7.77 -23.76
CA VAL A 280 -0.87 8.68 -24.15
C VAL A 280 -1.89 7.91 -24.96
N VAL A 281 -3.15 7.99 -24.54
CA VAL A 281 -4.29 7.44 -25.26
C VAL A 281 -5.21 8.59 -25.61
N GLU A 282 -5.52 8.69 -26.90
CA GLU A 282 -6.51 9.62 -27.43
C GLU A 282 -7.90 8.99 -27.26
N PHE A 283 -8.78 9.67 -26.53
CA PHE A 283 -10.18 9.30 -26.35
C PHE A 283 -11.02 10.19 -27.26
N ASN A 284 -11.47 9.63 -28.39
CA ASN A 284 -12.38 10.29 -29.32
C ASN A 284 -13.82 9.94 -28.96
N ILE A 285 -14.46 10.85 -28.22
CA ILE A 285 -15.83 10.69 -27.74
C ILE A 285 -16.80 11.08 -28.87
N LYS A 286 -17.64 10.12 -29.26
CA LYS A 286 -18.70 10.23 -30.27
C LYS A 286 -20.05 9.95 -29.59
N GLU A 287 -21.17 10.09 -30.33
CA GLU A 287 -22.53 10.05 -29.74
C GLU A 287 -22.85 8.81 -28.89
N ASN A 288 -22.31 7.63 -29.22
CA ASN A 288 -22.59 6.38 -28.49
C ASN A 288 -21.34 5.55 -28.17
N THR A 289 -20.17 5.98 -28.67
CA THR A 289 -18.95 5.20 -28.60
C THR A 289 -17.77 6.10 -28.25
N VAL A 290 -16.74 5.48 -27.69
CA VAL A 290 -15.43 6.11 -27.55
C VAL A 290 -14.43 5.27 -28.33
N GLU A 291 -13.73 5.92 -29.24
CA GLU A 291 -12.60 5.35 -29.95
C GLU A 291 -11.32 5.69 -29.19
N LEU A 292 -10.60 4.66 -28.75
CA LEU A 292 -9.31 4.77 -28.10
C LEU A 292 -8.22 4.59 -29.14
N THR A 293 -7.31 5.56 -29.24
CA THR A 293 -6.20 5.51 -30.19
C THR A 293 -4.85 5.71 -29.49
N VAL A 294 -3.88 4.87 -29.85
CA VAL A 294 -2.47 5.02 -29.45
C VAL A 294 -1.62 5.04 -30.71
N THR A 295 -0.73 6.02 -30.80
CA THR A 295 0.27 6.13 -31.86
C THR A 295 1.66 6.04 -31.23
N ASN A 296 2.49 5.10 -31.67
CA ASN A 296 3.85 4.97 -31.17
C ASN A 296 4.84 5.89 -31.92
N LYS A 297 6.11 5.87 -31.51
CA LYS A 297 7.16 6.74 -32.08
C LYS A 297 7.46 6.49 -33.56
N GLU A 298 7.18 5.27 -34.05
CA GLU A 298 7.37 4.88 -35.44
C GLU A 298 6.15 5.23 -36.32
N GLY A 299 5.10 5.80 -35.71
CA GLY A 299 3.86 6.14 -36.40
C GLY A 299 2.90 4.96 -36.58
N GLU A 300 3.16 3.82 -35.94
CA GLU A 300 2.20 2.72 -35.90
C GLU A 300 1.00 3.12 -35.02
N VAL A 301 -0.20 2.71 -35.43
CA VAL A 301 -1.46 3.09 -34.78
C VAL A 301 -2.21 1.84 -34.32
N ALA A 302 -2.67 1.86 -33.08
CA ALA A 302 -3.63 0.91 -32.54
C ALA A 302 -4.91 1.67 -32.18
N THR A 303 -6.04 1.15 -32.63
CA THR A 303 -7.37 1.71 -32.36
C THR A 303 -8.31 0.62 -31.86
N ASP A 304 -9.14 0.96 -30.89
CA ASP A 304 -10.22 0.11 -30.41
C ASP A 304 -11.44 0.96 -30.09
N ILE A 305 -12.64 0.42 -30.27
CA ILE A 305 -13.90 1.16 -30.05
C ILE A 305 -14.68 0.45 -28.95
N ILE A 306 -15.13 1.22 -27.98
CA ILE A 306 -15.98 0.73 -26.89
C ILE A 306 -17.27 1.54 -26.83
N ASP A 307 -18.35 0.84 -26.51
CA ASP A 307 -19.62 1.45 -26.15
C ASP A 307 -19.55 1.96 -24.70
N PHE A 308 -20.29 3.02 -24.40
CA PHE A 308 -20.55 3.43 -23.01
C PHE A 308 -22.00 3.14 -22.61
N LEU A 309 -22.22 2.92 -21.32
CA LEU A 309 -23.52 2.52 -20.77
C LEU A 309 -24.52 3.68 -20.73
N THR A 310 -24.03 4.89 -20.46
CA THR A 310 -24.84 6.11 -20.35
C THR A 310 -23.94 7.32 -20.53
N CYS A 311 -24.46 8.39 -21.14
CA CYS A 311 -23.79 9.69 -21.18
C CYS A 311 -24.75 10.80 -20.73
N GLN A 312 -24.25 11.68 -19.87
CA GLN A 312 -24.88 12.96 -19.52
C GLN A 312 -24.01 14.08 -20.06
N GLU A 313 -24.17 14.40 -21.35
CA GLU A 313 -23.45 15.49 -21.98
C GLU A 313 -24.11 16.84 -21.62
N LYS A 314 -23.31 17.75 -21.09
CA LYS A 314 -23.67 19.17 -21.02
C LYS A 314 -23.05 19.99 -22.16
N THR A 315 -22.16 19.36 -22.94
CA THR A 315 -21.40 19.96 -24.04
C THR A 315 -21.66 19.17 -25.32
N HIS A 316 -22.40 19.74 -26.27
CA HIS A 316 -22.85 19.07 -27.52
C HIS A 316 -21.76 18.97 -28.61
N THR A 317 -20.56 18.49 -28.28
CA THR A 317 -19.47 18.39 -29.27
C THR A 317 -18.71 17.09 -29.14
N GLN A 318 -18.47 16.44 -30.28
CA GLN A 318 -17.39 15.46 -30.41
C GLN A 318 -16.12 16.08 -29.82
N ILE A 319 -15.50 15.37 -28.88
CA ILE A 319 -14.34 15.87 -28.16
C ILE A 319 -13.27 14.79 -28.15
N THR A 320 -12.04 15.25 -28.33
CA THR A 320 -10.84 14.44 -28.24
C THR A 320 -10.12 14.78 -26.94
N LEU A 321 -9.86 13.77 -26.11
CA LEU A 321 -9.15 13.91 -24.85
C LEU A 321 -7.87 13.09 -24.89
N ASN A 322 -6.72 13.71 -24.65
CA ASN A 322 -5.44 13.02 -24.53
C ASN A 322 -5.14 12.73 -23.07
N ILE A 323 -5.14 11.44 -22.70
CA ILE A 323 -5.01 11.02 -21.30
C ILE A 323 -3.85 10.05 -21.11
N ASN A 324 -3.35 9.95 -19.89
CA ASN A 324 -2.39 8.91 -19.54
C ASN A 324 -3.14 7.57 -19.35
N GLY A 325 -3.02 6.69 -20.34
CA GLY A 325 -3.68 5.38 -20.31
C GLY A 325 -3.14 4.45 -19.22
N ARG A 326 -1.85 4.57 -18.86
CA ARG A 326 -1.27 3.78 -17.76
C ARG A 326 -1.82 4.21 -16.40
N TYR A 327 -2.02 5.52 -16.17
CA TYR A 327 -2.68 6.01 -14.96
C TYR A 327 -4.12 5.53 -14.87
N THR A 328 -4.82 5.53 -16.01
CA THR A 328 -6.18 4.99 -16.11
C THR A 328 -6.20 3.49 -15.78
N LEU A 329 -5.27 2.70 -16.33
CA LEU A 329 -5.13 1.28 -15.98
C LEU A 329 -4.81 1.07 -14.50
N ASP A 330 -3.93 1.89 -13.91
CA ASP A 330 -3.61 1.82 -12.48
C ASP A 330 -4.88 1.98 -11.63
N PHE A 331 -5.74 2.94 -11.97
CA PHE A 331 -7.04 3.12 -11.32
C PHE A 331 -7.94 1.88 -11.50
N LEU A 332 -8.15 1.43 -12.75
CA LEU A 332 -9.04 0.31 -13.08
C LEU A 332 -8.61 -1.02 -12.45
N ASN A 333 -7.31 -1.19 -12.19
CA ASN A 333 -6.75 -2.36 -11.51
C ASN A 333 -6.94 -2.34 -9.99
N ASN A 334 -7.20 -1.17 -9.41
CA ASN A 334 -7.25 -0.99 -7.96
C ASN A 334 -8.66 -0.74 -7.42
N VAL A 335 -9.65 -0.42 -8.26
CA VAL A 335 -11.04 -0.21 -7.82
C VAL A 335 -11.92 -1.46 -7.93
N GLN A 336 -12.84 -1.61 -6.98
CA GLN A 336 -13.83 -2.68 -6.95
C GLN A 336 -15.21 -2.15 -7.34
N SER A 337 -15.46 -1.98 -8.64
CA SER A 337 -16.77 -1.60 -9.17
C SER A 337 -16.96 -2.14 -10.58
N SER A 338 -18.21 -2.39 -10.98
CA SER A 338 -18.54 -2.75 -12.38
C SER A 338 -18.59 -1.52 -13.28
N SER A 339 -18.93 -0.35 -12.74
CA SER A 339 -19.12 0.87 -13.51
C SER A 339 -18.13 1.95 -13.13
N ILE A 340 -17.60 2.64 -14.14
CA ILE A 340 -16.68 3.76 -13.99
C ILE A 340 -17.34 5.02 -14.53
N TYR A 341 -17.47 6.03 -13.68
CA TYR A 341 -17.91 7.36 -14.05
C TYR A 341 -16.70 8.15 -14.52
N PHE A 342 -16.77 8.68 -15.73
CA PHE A 342 -15.72 9.46 -16.38
C PHE A 342 -16.22 10.89 -16.56
N TYR A 343 -15.69 11.80 -15.77
CA TYR A 343 -16.05 13.21 -15.76
C TYR A 343 -15.03 14.06 -16.51
N TYR A 344 -15.50 14.95 -17.37
CA TYR A 344 -14.67 15.86 -18.15
C TYR A 344 -15.37 17.19 -18.44
N LYS A 345 -14.58 18.21 -18.80
CA LYS A 345 -15.07 19.54 -19.24
C LYS A 345 -14.59 19.89 -20.64
N GLU A 346 -13.29 20.00 -20.79
CA GLU A 346 -12.60 20.43 -22.00
C GLU A 346 -11.29 19.64 -22.13
N ALA A 347 -10.73 19.53 -23.34
CA ALA A 347 -9.54 18.72 -23.61
C ALA A 347 -8.30 19.08 -22.77
N ILE A 348 -8.16 20.34 -22.38
CA ILE A 348 -6.99 20.85 -21.63
C ILE A 348 -7.21 20.90 -20.11
N LYS A 349 -8.40 20.54 -19.62
CA LYS A 349 -8.75 20.56 -18.20
C LYS A 349 -8.53 19.19 -17.58
N PRO A 350 -8.31 19.12 -16.24
CA PRO A 350 -8.28 17.84 -15.53
C PRO A 350 -9.53 17.01 -15.81
N LEU A 351 -9.35 15.70 -15.63
CA LEU A 351 -10.35 14.67 -15.82
C LEU A 351 -10.49 13.88 -14.52
N GLU A 352 -11.68 13.35 -14.24
CA GLU A 352 -11.93 12.55 -13.04
C GLU A 352 -12.54 11.19 -13.42
N LEU A 353 -11.95 10.13 -12.87
CA LEU A 353 -12.56 8.82 -12.82
C LEU A 353 -13.12 8.60 -11.42
N LYS A 354 -14.38 8.18 -11.34
CA LYS A 354 -15.03 7.83 -10.10
C LYS A 354 -15.59 6.42 -10.16
N ALA A 355 -15.47 5.70 -9.06
CA ALA A 355 -16.09 4.42 -8.85
C ALA A 355 -16.61 4.31 -7.41
N ILE A 356 -17.67 3.54 -7.22
CA ILE A 356 -18.21 3.25 -5.88
C ILE A 356 -18.31 1.73 -5.75
N SER A 357 -17.73 1.17 -4.69
CA SER A 357 -17.87 -0.26 -4.39
C SER A 357 -19.19 -0.59 -3.73
N GLU A 358 -19.55 -1.88 -3.73
CA GLU A 358 -20.67 -2.41 -2.95
C GLU A 358 -20.52 -2.13 -1.45
N SER A 359 -19.27 -2.10 -0.96
CA SER A 359 -18.94 -1.78 0.43
C SER A 359 -18.94 -0.28 0.74
N LYS A 360 -19.47 0.55 -0.16
CA LYS A 360 -19.57 2.02 -0.07
C LYS A 360 -18.23 2.72 0.07
N ILE A 361 -17.17 2.12 -0.47
CA ILE A 361 -15.88 2.79 -0.65
C ILE A 361 -15.96 3.61 -1.93
N ASN A 362 -15.64 4.89 -1.82
CA ASN A 362 -15.67 5.83 -2.92
C ASN A 362 -14.23 6.05 -3.41
N TYR A 363 -14.02 5.88 -4.70
CA TYR A 363 -12.74 6.03 -5.38
C TYR A 363 -12.85 7.24 -6.30
N ILE A 364 -12.03 8.26 -6.06
CA ILE A 364 -11.96 9.49 -6.86
C ILE A 364 -10.54 9.61 -7.39
N TYR A 365 -10.37 9.62 -8.70
CA TYR A 365 -9.07 9.66 -9.34
C TYR A 365 -9.01 10.78 -10.36
N VAL A 366 -8.23 11.81 -10.06
CA VAL A 366 -8.08 12.99 -10.92
C VAL A 366 -6.77 12.90 -11.67
N MET A 367 -6.76 13.24 -12.95
CA MET A 367 -5.54 13.32 -13.74
C MET A 367 -5.50 14.56 -14.62
N THR A 368 -4.31 15.12 -14.81
CA THR A 368 -4.09 16.17 -15.81
C THR A 368 -4.02 15.55 -17.20
N PRO A 369 -4.63 16.18 -18.23
CA PRO A 369 -4.50 15.72 -19.60
C PRO A 369 -3.05 15.83 -20.07
N VAL A 370 -2.67 14.97 -21.02
CA VAL A 370 -1.37 15.04 -21.67
C VAL A 370 -1.46 16.06 -22.79
N ARG A 371 -0.47 16.94 -22.88
CA ARG A 371 -0.39 17.99 -23.90
C ARG A 371 0.30 17.50 -25.16
#